data_AF-A0A4U7BEH2-F1
#
_entry.id   AF-A0A4U7BEH2-F1
#
_cell.length_a   1.000
_cell.length_b   1.000
_cell.length_c   1.000
_cell.angle_alpha   90.00
_cell.angle_beta   90.00
_cell.angle_gamma   90.00
#
_symmetry.space_group_name_H-M   'P 1'
#
loop_
_entity.id
_entity.type
_entity.pdbx_description
1 polymer ?
#
loop_
_entity_poly.entity_id
_entity_poly.type
_entity_poly.pdbx_seq_one_letter_code
_entity_poly.pdbx_strand_id
1 'polypeptide(L)' 'MENKLLELIKQNGNIVSESDFLMLEQRLNIDDNALEICFKQLIEQNKIIPVWVNPSTNLCVSEKDFEHYEIGYSVI' A
#
# COMPACT_ATOMS: atom_id res chain seq x y z
N MET A 1 -7.22 9.60 -9.55
CA MET A 1 -6.16 8.57 -9.53
C MET A 1 -6.14 7.89 -8.18
N GLU A 2 -6.03 8.65 -7.08
CA GLU A 2 -6.25 8.18 -5.70
C GLU A 2 -7.44 7.24 -5.52
N ASN A 3 -8.64 7.61 -5.99
CA ASN A 3 -9.82 6.74 -5.83
C ASN A 3 -9.63 5.37 -6.50
N LYS A 4 -8.88 5.29 -7.61
CA LYS A 4 -8.56 4.01 -8.25
C LYS A 4 -7.55 3.22 -7.44
N LEU A 5 -6.51 3.88 -6.91
CA LEU A 5 -5.54 3.26 -6.01
C LEU A 5 -6.22 2.69 -4.77
N LEU A 6 -7.09 3.46 -4.12
CA LEU A 6 -7.86 3.01 -2.96
C LEU A 6 -8.71 1.77 -3.27
N GLU A 7 -9.41 1.76 -4.41
CA GLU A 7 -10.20 0.59 -4.82
C GLU A 7 -9.33 -0.63 -5.11
N LEU A 8 -8.13 -0.44 -5.68
CA LEU A 8 -7.17 -1.54 -5.87
C LEU A 8 -6.68 -2.11 -4.53
N ILE A 9 -6.37 -1.26 -3.54
CA ILE A 9 -5.97 -1.72 -2.19
C ILE A 9 -7.12 -2.51 -1.54
N LYS A 10 -8.36 -2.03 -1.64
CA LYS A 10 -9.54 -2.76 -1.14
C LYS A 10 -9.71 -4.12 -1.81
N GLN A 11 -9.52 -4.17 -3.13
CA GLN A 11 -9.57 -5.42 -3.90
C GLN A 11 -8.47 -6.41 -3.48
N ASN A 12 -7.34 -5.92 -2.97
CA ASN A 12 -6.23 -6.72 -2.46
C ASN A 12 -6.40 -7.11 -0.97
N GLY A 13 -7.63 -7.12 -0.46
CA GLY A 13 -7.88 -7.47 0.95
C GLY A 13 -7.60 -6.32 1.93
N ASN A 14 -7.68 -5.08 1.45
CA ASN A 14 -7.41 -3.85 2.20
C ASN A 14 -5.94 -3.64 2.59
N ILE A 15 -5.00 -4.38 2.00
CA ILE A 15 -3.57 -4.31 2.30
C ILE A 15 -2.78 -4.43 0.99
N VAL A 16 -1.70 -3.66 0.86
CA VAL A 16 -0.68 -3.82 -0.18
C VAL A 16 0.69 -3.73 0.47
N SER A 17 1.68 -4.51 0.00
CA SER A 17 3.09 -4.35 0.36
C SER A 17 3.90 -3.79 -0.80
N GLU A 18 5.16 -3.46 -0.55
CA GLU A 18 6.12 -3.00 -1.56
C GLU A 18 6.16 -3.94 -2.79
N SER A 19 6.05 -5.25 -2.57
CA SER A 19 5.95 -6.26 -3.62
C SER A 19 4.76 -6.05 -4.59
N ASP A 20 3.69 -5.39 -4.14
CA ASP A 20 2.51 -5.07 -4.96
C ASP A 20 2.67 -3.79 -5.79
N PHE A 21 3.66 -2.94 -5.50
CA PHE A 21 3.74 -1.58 -6.07
C PHE A 21 3.91 -1.59 -7.59
N LEU A 22 4.75 -2.49 -8.12
CA LEU A 22 4.92 -2.64 -9.56
C LEU A 22 3.61 -3.00 -10.28
N MET A 23 2.76 -3.84 -9.66
CA MET A 23 1.44 -4.15 -10.21
C MET A 23 0.52 -2.91 -10.17
N LEU A 24 0.57 -2.13 -9.09
CA LEU A 24 -0.25 -0.92 -8.94
C LEU A 24 0.14 0.13 -9.99
N GLU A 25 1.44 0.36 -10.20
CA GLU A 25 1.98 1.21 -11.27
C GLU A 25 1.43 0.81 -12.64
N GLN A 26 1.53 -0.48 -12.98
CA GLN A 26 1.03 -1.02 -14.25
C GLN A 26 -0.49 -0.86 -14.40
N ARG A 27 -1.27 -1.12 -13.35
CA ARG A 27 -2.74 -1.00 -13.40
C ARG A 27 -3.22 0.44 -13.47
N LEU A 28 -2.48 1.36 -12.87
CA LEU A 28 -2.78 2.80 -12.88
C LEU A 28 -2.16 3.52 -14.07
N ASN A 29 -1.23 2.87 -14.79
CA ASN A 29 -0.43 3.42 -15.88
C ASN A 29 0.32 4.68 -15.42
N ILE A 30 1.10 4.54 -14.34
CA ILE A 30 1.91 5.59 -13.72
C ILE A 30 3.29 5.08 -13.33
N ASP A 31 4.22 5.99 -13.03
CA ASP A 31 5.53 5.68 -12.48
C ASP A 31 5.52 5.64 -10.93
N ASP A 32 6.68 5.26 -10.38
CA ASP A 32 6.97 5.16 -8.95
C ASP A 32 6.69 6.48 -8.20
N ASN A 33 7.14 7.60 -8.77
CA ASN A 33 6.98 8.93 -8.19
C ASN A 33 5.51 9.33 -8.09
N ALA A 34 4.73 9.09 -9.15
CA ALA A 34 3.30 9.35 -9.15
C ALA A 34 2.54 8.43 -8.18
N LEU A 35 2.98 7.17 -8.04
CA LEU A 35 2.41 6.24 -7.06
C LEU A 35 2.67 6.72 -5.62
N GLU A 36 3.89 7.15 -5.31
CA GLU A 36 4.26 7.70 -3.99
C GLU A 36 3.42 8.93 -3.63
N ILE A 37 3.20 9.83 -4.61
CA ILE A 37 2.32 11.00 -4.43
C ILE A 37 0.89 10.57 -4.11
N CYS A 38 0.37 9.55 -4.81
CA CYS A 38 -0.98 9.05 -4.54
C CYS A 38 -1.10 8.45 -3.14
N PHE A 39 -0.09 7.70 -2.66
CA PHE A 39 -0.10 7.20 -1.29
C PHE A 39 -0.07 8.34 -0.27
N LYS A 40 0.79 9.35 -0.45
CA LYS A 40 0.84 10.53 0.44
C LYS A 40 -0.51 11.23 0.55
N GLN A 41 -1.19 11.45 -0.56
CA GLN A 41 -2.52 12.07 -0.57
C GLN A 41 -3.56 11.24 0.17
N LEU A 42 -3.56 9.91 0.00
CA LEU A 42 -4.51 9.03 0.69
C LEU A 42 -4.26 8.99 2.21
N ILE A 43 -3.00 9.12 2.63
CA ILE A 43 -2.62 9.23 4.05
C ILE A 43 -3.11 10.57 4.61
N GLU A 44 -2.88 11.68 3.90
CA GLU A 44 -3.37 13.01 4.30
C GLU A 44 -4.90 13.07 4.41
N GLN A 45 -5.60 12.30 3.56
CA GLN A 45 -7.05 12.16 3.60
C GLN A 45 -7.55 11.14 4.65
N ASN A 46 -6.64 10.53 5.41
CA ASN A 46 -6.95 9.50 6.40
C ASN A 46 -7.79 8.35 5.82
N LYS A 47 -7.40 7.89 4.62
CA LYS A 47 -8.03 6.76 3.91
C LYS A 47 -7.20 5.49 4.02
N ILE A 48 -5.89 5.64 4.17
CA ILE A 48 -4.93 4.54 4.37
C ILE A 48 -3.93 4.92 5.46
N ILE A 49 -3.26 3.92 6.04
CA ILE A 49 -2.14 4.06 6.96
C ILE A 49 -0.93 3.26 6.50
N PRO A 50 0.29 3.74 6.76
CA PRO A 50 1.49 2.93 6.59
C PRO A 50 1.49 1.78 7.60
N VAL A 51 1.84 0.59 7.12
CA VAL A 51 1.95 -0.63 7.93
C VAL A 51 3.21 -1.39 7.52
N TRP A 52 3.64 -2.29 8.38
CA TRP A 52 4.62 -3.32 8.04
C TRP A 52 3.87 -4.59 7.66
N VAL A 53 4.16 -5.14 6.48
CA VAL A 53 3.50 -6.36 5.97
C VAL A 53 4.51 -7.50 5.87
N ASN A 54 4.17 -8.65 6.44
CA ASN A 54 4.94 -9.87 6.25
C ASN A 54 4.48 -10.54 4.94
N PRO A 55 5.31 -10.58 3.88
CA PRO A 55 4.91 -11.07 2.56
C PRO A 55 4.62 -12.58 2.56
N SER A 56 5.11 -13.33 3.55
CA SER A 56 4.87 -14.79 3.65
C SER A 56 3.53 -15.12 4.32
N THR A 57 2.95 -14.20 5.10
CA THR A 57 1.77 -14.47 5.93
C THR A 57 0.64 -13.44 5.75
N ASN A 58 0.89 -12.34 5.04
CA ASN A 58 0.02 -11.17 4.95
C ASN A 58 -0.37 -10.57 6.32
N LEU A 59 0.39 -10.87 7.37
CA LEU A 59 0.24 -10.20 8.65
C LEU A 59 0.69 -8.75 8.52
N CYS A 60 -0.16 -7.83 8.95
CA CYS A 60 0.17 -6.41 9.03
C CYS A 60 0.30 -5.97 10.49
N VAL A 61 1.37 -5.23 10.79
CA VAL A 61 1.64 -4.66 12.12
C VAL A 61 1.95 -3.17 11.99
N SER A 62 1.64 -2.40 13.02
CA SER A 62 1.90 -0.95 13.06
C SER A 62 3.37 -0.62 13.34
N GLU A 63 4.11 -1.54 13.96
CA GLU A 63 5.52 -1.39 14.30
C GLU A 63 6.32 -2.61 13.84
N LYS A 64 7.50 -2.37 13.27
CA LYS A 64 8.38 -3.45 12.80
C LYS A 64 8.99 -4.17 13.99
N ASP A 65 8.50 -5.37 14.26
CA ASP A 65 9.01 -6.25 15.32
C ASP A 65 9.99 -7.31 14.81
N PHE A 66 9.96 -7.64 13.51
CA PHE A 66 10.85 -8.64 12.89
C PHE A 66 11.51 -8.20 11.57
N GLU A 67 12.60 -8.85 11.19
CA GLU A 67 13.40 -8.52 9.99
C GLU A 67 12.67 -8.75 8.64
N HIS A 68 11.66 -9.63 8.61
CA HIS A 68 11.02 -10.11 7.37
C HIS A 68 9.78 -9.30 6.93
N TYR A 69 9.66 -8.05 7.39
CA TYR A 69 8.54 -7.18 7.03
C TYR A 69 8.94 -6.14 5.99
N GLU A 70 8.07 -5.96 5.00
CA GLU A 70 8.12 -4.93 3.96
C GLU A 70 7.25 -3.74 4.36
N ILE A 71 7.54 -2.57 3.79
CA ILE A 71 6.63 -1.44 3.92
C ILE A 71 5.37 -1.70 3.10
N GLY A 72 4.23 -1.23 3.60
CA GLY A 72 2.96 -1.38 2.93
C GLY A 72 1.94 -0.35 3.41
N TYR A 73 0.72 -0.49 2.89
CA TYR A 73 -0.39 0.38 3.22
C TYR A 73 -1.65 -0.43 3.45
N SER A 74 -2.41 -0.05 4.49
CA SER A 74 -3.72 -0.64 4.78
C SER A 74 -4.81 0.41 4.78
N VAL A 75 -6.02 0.05 4.35
CA VAL A 75 -7.21 0.92 4.42
C VAL A 75 -7.64 1.08 5.88
N ILE A 76 -8.02 2.31 6.26
CA ILE A 76 -8.59 2.63 7.58
C ILE A 76 -10.06 2.24 7.67
#